data_AF-A0A096DIF4-F1
#
_entry.id   AF-A0A096DIF4-F1
#
_cell.length_a   1.000
_cell.length_b   1.000
_cell.length_c   1.000
_cell.angle_alpha   90.00
_cell.angle_beta   90.00
_cell.angle_gamma   90.00
#
_symmetry.space_group_name_H-M   'P 1'
#
loop_
_entity.id
_entity.type
_entity.pdbx_description
1 polymer ?
#
loop_
_entity_poly.entity_id
_entity_poly.type
_entity_poly.pdbx_seq_one_letter_code
_entity_poly.pdbx_strand_id
1 'polypeptide(L)'
;MGYYMSELYRRYFRATDFSELEEEIENTRQEVRDCLDQAQRRELMRLVDAQDQLKANLAQASFEAGFRLAMGLLQEVEVERIRLELKEEGQT
;
A
#
# COMPACT_ATOMS: atom_id res chain seq x y z
N MET A 1 5.51 -16.80 -4.09
CA MET A 1 5.89 -15.46 -3.60
C MET A 1 4.71 -14.50 -3.50
N GLY A 2 3.87 -14.33 -4.55
CA GLY A 2 2.72 -13.41 -4.50
C GLY A 2 1.77 -13.63 -3.32
N TYR A 3 1.39 -14.89 -3.05
CA TYR A 3 0.47 -15.22 -1.93
C TYR A 3 1.01 -14.79 -0.54
N TYR A 4 2.32 -14.91 -0.32
CA TYR A 4 2.96 -14.51 0.93
C TYR A 4 2.95 -13.00 1.12
N MET A 5 3.22 -12.23 0.06
CA MET A 5 3.19 -10.77 0.10
C MET A 5 1.77 -10.24 0.33
N SER A 6 0.76 -10.87 -0.27
CA SER A 6 -0.65 -10.52 -0.05
C SER A 6 -1.08 -10.75 1.40
N GLU A 7 -0.67 -11.85 2.02
CA GLU A 7 -0.97 -12.12 3.44
C GLU A 7 -0.24 -11.16 4.39
N LEU A 8 1.02 -10.84 4.10
CA LEU A 8 1.76 -9.82 4.86
C LEU A 8 1.09 -8.46 4.74
N TYR A 9 0.71 -8.05 3.52
CA TYR A 9 -0.03 -6.82 3.30
C TYR A 9 -1.31 -6.81 4.13
N ARG A 10 -2.14 -7.85 4.05
CA ARG A 10 -3.39 -7.92 4.84
C ARG A 10 -3.16 -7.81 6.35
N ARG A 11 -2.08 -8.41 6.86
CA ARG A 11 -1.78 -8.46 8.30
C ARG A 11 -1.22 -7.14 8.84
N TYR A 12 -0.40 -6.45 8.05
CA TYR A 12 0.34 -5.27 8.49
C TYR A 12 -0.24 -3.96 7.96
N PHE A 13 -1.06 -4.00 6.91
CA PHE A 13 -1.83 -2.85 6.47
C PHE A 13 -2.74 -2.40 7.60
N ARG A 14 -2.58 -1.14 8.00
CA ARG A 14 -3.51 -0.44 8.86
C ARG A 14 -4.03 0.73 8.05
N ALA A 15 -5.34 0.81 7.91
CA ALA A 15 -5.95 2.02 7.38
C ALA A 15 -5.58 3.17 8.32
N THR A 16 -4.91 4.18 7.77
CA THR A 16 -4.80 5.47 8.44
C THR A 16 -6.19 6.08 8.44
N ASP A 17 -6.53 6.82 9.50
CA ASP A 17 -7.80 7.51 9.56
C ASP A 17 -7.82 8.64 8.53
N PHE A 18 -8.59 8.42 7.46
CA PHE A 18 -8.87 9.39 6.41
C PHE A 18 -10.36 9.73 6.37
N SER A 19 -11.07 9.58 7.50
CA SER A 19 -12.52 9.71 7.56
C SER A 19 -13.05 10.99 6.93
N GLU A 20 -12.39 12.13 7.13
CA GLU A 20 -12.78 13.42 6.55
C GLU A 20 -12.71 13.41 5.01
N LEU A 21 -11.64 12.84 4.46
CA LEU A 21 -11.46 12.75 3.01
C LEU A 21 -12.38 11.70 2.39
N GLU A 22 -12.61 10.58 3.09
CA GLU A 22 -13.59 9.57 2.68
C GLU A 22 -15.00 10.16 2.64
N GLU A 23 -15.37 10.96 3.65
CA GLU A 23 -16.64 11.66 3.70
C GLU A 23 -16.78 12.69 2.57
N GLU A 24 -15.75 13.50 2.30
CA GLU A 24 -15.76 14.46 1.18
C GLU A 24 -15.93 13.76 -0.18
N ILE A 25 -15.23 12.65 -0.39
CA ILE A 25 -15.33 11.84 -1.62
C ILE A 25 -16.74 11.26 -1.77
N GLU A 26 -17.31 10.71 -0.70
CA GLU A 26 -18.63 10.09 -0.75
C GLU A 26 -19.75 11.14 -0.92
N ASN A 27 -19.63 12.29 -0.27
CA ASN A 27 -20.53 13.42 -0.47
C ASN A 27 -20.51 13.88 -1.93
N THR A 28 -19.31 14.07 -2.51
CA THR A 28 -19.16 14.46 -3.92
C THR A 28 -19.72 13.38 -4.86
N ARG A 29 -19.48 12.09 -4.58
CA ARG A 29 -20.08 10.97 -5.34
C ARG A 29 -21.60 11.03 -5.30
N GLN A 30 -22.18 11.31 -4.14
CA GLN A 30 -23.62 11.37 -3.95
C GLN A 30 -24.25 12.51 -4.74
N GLU A 31 -23.67 13.71 -4.67
CA GLU A 31 -24.12 14.88 -5.43
C GLU A 31 -24.08 14.63 -6.95
N VAL A 32 -23.00 14.02 -7.44
CA VAL A 32 -22.87 13.65 -8.85
C VAL A 32 -23.93 12.60 -9.21
N ARG A 33 -24.13 11.56 -8.38
CA ARG A 33 -25.11 10.50 -8.64
C ARG A 33 -26.54 11.05 -8.76
N ASP A 34 -26.88 12.03 -7.94
CA ASP A 34 -28.23 12.61 -7.90
C ASP A 34 -28.55 13.44 -9.14
N CYS A 35 -27.53 13.99 -9.80
CA CYS A 35 -27.65 14.72 -11.07
C CYS A 35 -27.68 13.82 -12.33
N LEU A 36 -27.30 12.54 -12.22
CA LEU A 36 -27.13 11.64 -13.37
C LEU A 36 -28.33 10.73 -13.63
N ASP A 37 -28.54 10.38 -14.91
CA ASP A 37 -29.53 9.39 -15.33
C ASP A 37 -29.08 7.92 -15.06
N GLN A 38 -29.96 6.95 -15.31
CA GLN A 38 -29.68 5.54 -15.02
C GLN A 38 -28.53 4.93 -15.85
N ALA A 39 -28.27 5.43 -17.06
CA ALA A 39 -27.17 4.96 -17.89
C ALA A 39 -25.85 5.53 -17.36
N GLN A 40 -25.82 6.83 -17.10
CA GLN A 40 -24.66 7.54 -16.57
C GLN A 40 -24.27 7.05 -15.16
N ARG A 41 -25.25 6.73 -14.29
CA ARG A 41 -24.98 6.12 -12.98
C ARG A 41 -24.27 4.78 -13.08
N ARG A 42 -24.58 3.97 -14.10
CA ARG A 42 -23.89 2.69 -14.34
C ARG A 42 -22.46 2.90 -14.81
N GLU A 43 -22.20 3.91 -15.63
CA GLU A 43 -20.84 4.26 -16.03
C GLU A 43 -20.02 4.80 -14.85
N LEU A 44 -20.63 5.67 -14.03
CA LEU A 44 -19.99 6.17 -12.80
C LEU A 44 -19.62 5.03 -11.85
N MET A 45 -20.53 4.07 -11.61
CA MET A 45 -20.22 2.89 -10.79
C MET A 45 -19.03 2.08 -11.34
N ARG A 46 -18.97 1.86 -12.66
CA ARG A 46 -17.82 1.16 -13.27
C ARG A 46 -16.51 1.92 -13.10
N LEU A 47 -16.54 3.24 -13.24
CA LEU A 47 -15.37 4.10 -13.02
C LEU A 47 -14.90 4.02 -11.56
N VAL A 48 -15.85 4.10 -10.63
CA VAL A 48 -15.64 3.98 -9.19
C VAL A 48 -14.99 2.64 -8.85
N ASP A 49 -15.56 1.52 -9.32
CA ASP A 49 -15.03 0.19 -9.08
C ASP A 49 -13.60 0.04 -9.64
N ALA A 50 -13.36 0.56 -10.85
CA ALA A 50 -12.03 0.55 -11.47
C ALA A 50 -11.02 1.40 -10.68
N GLN A 51 -11.44 2.55 -10.16
CA GLN A 51 -10.62 3.41 -9.31
C GLN A 51 -10.26 2.70 -7.99
N ASP A 52 -11.23 2.05 -7.34
CA ASP A 52 -11.02 1.37 -6.07
C ASP A 52 -10.12 0.14 -6.25
N GLN A 53 -10.27 -0.59 -7.36
CA GLN A 53 -9.33 -1.66 -7.73
C GLN A 53 -7.91 -1.12 -8.01
N LEU A 54 -7.79 0.02 -8.71
CA LEU A 54 -6.49 0.63 -8.98
C LEU A 54 -5.79 1.06 -7.67
N LYS A 55 -6.52 1.67 -6.74
CA LYS A 55 -5.99 2.05 -5.41
C LYS A 55 -5.50 0.82 -4.64
N ALA A 56 -6.26 -0.27 -4.64
CA ALA A 56 -5.86 -1.51 -3.98
C ALA A 56 -4.57 -2.10 -4.59
N ASN A 57 -4.48 -2.13 -5.92
CA ASN A 57 -3.28 -2.59 -6.63
C ASN A 57 -2.06 -1.71 -6.35
N LEU A 58 -2.24 -0.38 -6.32
CA LEU A 58 -1.16 0.57 -6.03
C LEU A 58 -0.65 0.41 -4.59
N ALA A 59 -1.57 0.25 -3.63
CA ALA A 59 -1.22 0.04 -2.24
C ALA A 59 -0.42 -1.26 -2.05
N GLN A 60 -0.85 -2.36 -2.68
CA GLN A 60 -0.11 -3.62 -2.65
C GLN A 60 1.27 -3.49 -3.32
N ALA A 61 1.36 -2.88 -4.50
CA ALA A 61 2.63 -2.68 -5.20
C ALA A 61 3.62 -1.83 -4.37
N SER A 62 3.11 -0.78 -3.73
CA SER A 62 3.92 0.09 -2.86
C SER A 62 4.40 -0.65 -1.63
N PHE A 63 3.55 -1.49 -1.02
CA PHE A 63 3.95 -2.35 0.10
C PHE A 63 5.03 -3.36 -0.32
N GLU A 64 4.88 -4.02 -1.47
CA GLU A 64 5.88 -4.95 -1.97
C GLU A 64 7.23 -4.28 -2.21
N ALA A 65 7.23 -3.08 -2.80
CA ALA A 65 8.43 -2.28 -3.00
C ALA A 65 9.08 -1.87 -1.67
N GLY A 66 8.28 -1.35 -0.73
CA GLY A 66 8.74 -0.95 0.60
C GLY A 66 9.30 -2.13 1.41
N PHE A 67 8.68 -3.30 1.33
CA PHE A 67 9.16 -4.51 1.99
C PHE A 67 10.49 -4.99 1.39
N ARG A 68 10.62 -5.00 0.06
CA ARG A 68 11.90 -5.34 -0.60
C ARG A 68 13.00 -4.37 -0.20
N LEU A 69 12.69 -3.07 -0.12
CA LEU A 69 13.64 -2.06 0.35
C LEU A 69 14.07 -2.32 1.81
N ALA A 70 13.13 -2.55 2.72
CA ALA A 70 13.43 -2.83 4.12
C ALA A 70 14.29 -4.10 4.29
N MET A 71 14.02 -5.15 3.51
CA MET A 71 14.84 -6.36 3.48
C MET A 71 16.27 -6.08 2.99
N GLY A 72 16.42 -5.25 1.96
CA GLY A 72 17.74 -4.83 1.47
C GLY A 72 18.53 -4.06 2.52
N LEU A 73 17.89 -3.08 3.18
CA LEU A 73 18.51 -2.31 4.25
C LEU A 73 18.91 -3.19 5.44
N LEU A 74 18.08 -4.16 5.83
CA LEU A 74 18.40 -5.10 6.90
C LEU A 74 19.64 -5.93 6.58
N GLN A 75 19.77 -6.39 5.33
CA GLN A 75 20.95 -7.14 4.87
C GLN A 75 22.22 -6.28 4.91
N GLU A 76 22.15 -5.01 4.49
CA GLU A 76 23.29 -4.09 4.56
C GLU A 76 23.75 -3.85 6.01
N VAL A 77 22.80 -3.66 6.93
CA VAL A 77 23.09 -3.50 8.37
C VAL A 77 23.75 -4.75 8.95
N GLU A 78 23.25 -5.94 8.59
CA GLU A 78 23.80 -7.21 9.04
C GLU A 78 25.25 -7.41 8.57
N VAL A 79 25.53 -7.09 7.30
CA VAL A 79 26.88 -7.17 6.73
C VAL A 79 27.83 -6.22 7.45
N GLU A 80 27.41 -4.99 7.73
CA GLU A 80 28.27 -4.04 8.45
C GLU A 80 28.51 -4.48 9.90
N ARG A 81 27.51 -5.09 10.56
CA ARG A 81 27.70 -5.67 11.90
C ARG A 81 28.78 -6.75 11.90
N ILE A 82 28.68 -7.72 10.99
CA ILE A 82 29.66 -8.81 10.86
C ILE A 82 31.06 -8.24 10.55
N ARG A 83 31.15 -7.21 9.71
CA ARG A 83 32.42 -6.55 9.39
C ARG A 83 33.08 -5.92 10.61
N LEU A 84 32.30 -5.32 11.51
CA LEU A 84 32.79 -4.73 12.74
C LEU A 84 33.25 -5.81 13.73
N GLU A 85 32.47 -6.87 13.92
CA GLU A 85 32.83 -8.02 14.76
C GLU A 85 34.18 -8.63 14.34
N LEU A 86 34.39 -8.85 13.04
CA LEU A 86 35.67 -9.37 12.51
C LEU A 86 36.86 -8.42 12.68
N LYS A 87 36.62 -7.11 12.72
CA LYS A 87 37.68 -6.12 12.98
C LYS A 87 38.10 -6.11 14.45
N GLU A 88 37.16 -6.34 15.37
CA GLU A 88 37.45 -6.41 16.80
C GLU A 88 38.18 -7.71 17.15
N GLU A 89 37.79 -8.85 16.56
CA GLU A 89 38.47 -10.15 16.75
C GLU A 89 39.90 -10.18 16.17
N GLY A 90 40.17 -9.42 15.12
CA GLY A 90 41.51 -9.30 14.54
C GLY A 90 42.45 -8.34 15.28
N GLN A 91 41.98 -7.66 16.32
CA GLN A 91 42.75 -6.73 17.16
C GLN A 91 43.11 -7.28 18.55
N THR A 92 42.60 -8.46 18.91
CA THR A 92 42.99 -9.26 20.10
C THR A 92 44.00 -10.34 19.74
#